data_AF-A0A379VNQ3-F1
#
_entry.id   AF-A0A379VNQ3-F1
#
_cell.length_a   1.000
_cell.length_b   1.000
_cell.length_c   1.000
_cell.angle_alpha   90.00
_cell.angle_beta   90.00
_cell.angle_gamma   90.00
#
_symmetry.space_group_name_H-M   'P 1'
#
loop_
_entity.id
_entity.type
_entity.pdbx_description
1 polymer ?
#
loop_
_entity_poly.entity_id
_entity_poly.type
_entity_poly.pdbx_seq_one_letter_code
_entity_poly.pdbx_strand_id
1 'polypeptide(L)'
;MNNKRETGGAMEWLVKKSHYVKKRACHVLVLCDSGGSLKMIAEANSMILLSPGDILSPLQDAQYCINREKHQTLKIVDARCYSCDEWQRLTRKPS
;
A
#
# COMPACT_ATOMS: atom_id res chain seq x y z
N MET A 1 -5.36 34.47 -5.73
CA MET A 1 -4.42 33.59 -6.46
C MET A 1 -4.36 32.26 -5.74
N ASN A 2 -5.03 31.23 -6.26
CA ASN A 2 -5.01 29.90 -5.69
C ASN A 2 -3.88 29.10 -6.34
N ASN A 3 -2.69 29.14 -5.75
CA ASN A 3 -1.61 28.22 -6.11
C ASN A 3 -1.98 26.83 -5.56
N LYS A 4 -2.76 26.07 -6.33
CA LYS A 4 -2.73 24.61 -6.21
C LYS A 4 -1.33 24.19 -6.60
N ARG A 5 -0.48 23.93 -5.60
CA ARG A 5 0.77 23.22 -5.81
C ARG A 5 0.37 21.82 -6.30
N GLU A 6 0.63 21.57 -7.58
CA GLU A 6 0.66 20.22 -8.14
C GLU A 6 1.78 19.46 -7.41
N THR A 7 1.42 18.75 -6.35
CA THR A 7 2.24 17.66 -5.84
C THR A 7 2.29 16.61 -6.96
N GLY A 8 3.48 16.29 -7.47
CA GLY A 8 3.69 15.28 -8.51
C GLY A 8 2.80 14.07 -8.25
N GLY A 9 1.94 13.75 -9.22
CA GLY A 9 0.74 12.95 -9.03
C GLY A 9 1.02 11.64 -8.31
N ALA A 10 0.71 11.58 -7.03
CA ALA A 10 0.74 10.32 -6.32
C ALA A 10 -0.31 9.40 -6.96
N MET A 11 0.04 8.14 -7.15
CA MET A 11 -0.75 7.18 -7.92
C MET A 11 -1.82 6.52 -7.03
N GLU A 12 -3.02 6.25 -7.56
CA GLU A 12 -3.96 5.32 -6.92
C GLU A 12 -3.47 3.87 -7.12
N TRP A 13 -3.55 3.05 -6.07
CA TRP A 13 -3.11 1.66 -6.10
C TRP A 13 -4.26 0.70 -5.78
N LEU A 14 -4.28 -0.43 -6.46
CA LEU A 14 -5.15 -1.56 -6.16
C LEU A 14 -4.39 -2.61 -5.34
N VAL A 15 -4.94 -3.00 -4.20
CA VAL A 15 -4.41 -4.10 -3.39
C VAL A 15 -4.73 -5.43 -4.08
N LYS A 16 -3.70 -6.16 -4.53
CA LYS A 16 -3.81 -7.49 -5.14
C LYS A 16 -3.62 -8.63 -4.14
N LYS A 17 -2.77 -8.44 -3.14
CA LYS A 17 -2.54 -9.38 -2.04
C LYS A 17 -2.31 -8.61 -0.76
N SER A 18 -2.73 -9.15 0.36
CA SER A 18 -2.44 -8.60 1.68
C SER A 18 -1.98 -9.69 2.63
N HIS A 19 -1.04 -9.35 3.51
CA HIS A 19 -0.61 -10.20 4.60
C HIS A 19 -0.30 -9.34 5.82
N TYR A 20 -0.87 -9.68 6.97
CA TYR A 20 -0.60 -8.96 8.22
C TYR A 20 0.45 -9.70 9.05
N VAL A 21 1.58 -9.04 9.29
CA VAL A 21 2.70 -9.58 10.07
C VAL A 21 2.51 -9.18 11.54
N LYS A 22 1.83 -10.04 12.31
CA LYS A 22 1.52 -9.81 13.73
C LYS A 22 2.74 -9.39 14.56
N LYS A 23 3.90 -10.02 14.37
CA LYS A 23 5.13 -9.74 15.14
C LYS A 23 5.66 -8.31 14.97
N ARG A 24 5.40 -7.69 13.80
CA ARG A 24 5.83 -6.31 13.48
C ARG A 24 4.68 -5.31 13.50
N ALA A 25 3.45 -5.80 13.74
CA ALA A 25 2.21 -5.05 13.59
C ALA A 25 2.09 -4.29 12.26
N CYS A 26 2.61 -4.85 11.16
CA CYS A 26 2.64 -4.22 9.84
C CYS A 26 1.92 -5.04 8.77
N HIS A 27 1.45 -4.36 7.73
CA HIS A 27 0.93 -4.97 6.52
C HIS A 27 2.02 -5.11 5.48
N VAL A 28 2.09 -6.27 4.82
CA VAL A 28 2.81 -6.45 3.56
C VAL A 28 1.76 -6.58 2.46
N LEU A 29 1.81 -5.68 1.49
CA LEU A 29 0.81 -5.56 0.42
C LEU A 29 1.48 -5.78 -0.93
N VAL A 30 0.76 -6.43 -1.85
CA VAL A 30 1.08 -6.33 -3.28
C VAL A 30 0.13 -5.32 -3.89
N LEU A 31 0.71 -4.28 -4.48
CA LEU A 31 0.00 -3.16 -5.09
C LEU A 31 0.16 -3.21 -6.60
N CYS A 32 -0.90 -2.89 -7.34
CA CYS A 32 -0.85 -2.64 -8.77
C CYS A 32 -1.39 -1.24 -9.06
N ASP A 33 -0.84 -0.59 -10.08
CA ASP A 33 -1.45 0.62 -10.60
C ASP A 33 -2.76 0.33 -11.36
N SER A 34 -3.47 1.39 -11.73
CA SER A 34 -4.72 1.31 -12.50
C SER A 34 -4.55 0.65 -13.88
N GLY A 35 -3.39 0.80 -14.52
CA GLY A 35 -3.06 0.16 -15.78
C GLY A 35 -2.53 -1.27 -15.65
N GLY A 36 -2.24 -1.72 -14.41
CA GLY A 36 -1.68 -3.05 -14.12
C GLY A 36 -0.25 -3.28 -14.60
N SER A 37 0.42 -2.25 -15.14
CA SER A 37 1.77 -2.32 -15.68
C SER A 37 2.85 -2.30 -14.59
N LEU A 38 2.56 -1.63 -13.47
CA LEU A 38 3.43 -1.52 -12.32
C LEU A 38 2.89 -2.39 -11.19
N LYS A 39 3.76 -3.22 -10.62
CA LYS A 39 3.46 -4.03 -9.44
C LYS A 39 4.54 -3.83 -8.39
N MET A 40 4.12 -3.52 -7.17
CA MET A 40 5.00 -3.25 -6.05
C MET A 40 4.66 -4.13 -4.85
N ILE A 41 5.64 -4.33 -3.98
CA ILE A 41 5.43 -4.79 -2.61
C ILE A 41 5.61 -3.59 -1.70
N ALA A 42 4.66 -3.37 -0.79
CA ALA A 42 4.75 -2.30 0.19
C ALA A 42 4.58 -2.83 1.61
N GLU A 43 5.43 -2.35 2.51
CA GLU A 43 5.23 -2.49 3.96
C GLU A 43 4.50 -1.24 4.46
N ALA A 44 3.44 -1.43 5.24
CA ALA A 44 2.58 -0.34 5.67
C ALA A 44 2.10 -0.49 7.11
N ASN A 45 1.95 0.65 7.79
CA ASN A 45 1.30 0.73 9.09
C ASN A 45 -0.15 1.16 8.89
N SER A 46 -1.08 0.38 9.45
CA SER A 46 -2.52 0.63 9.39
C SER A 46 -3.17 0.12 10.67
N MET A 47 -4.20 0.83 11.14
CA MET A 47 -5.06 0.33 12.23
C MET A 47 -6.16 -0.60 11.71
N ILE A 48 -6.32 -0.70 10.38
CA ILE A 48 -7.39 -1.44 9.71
C ILE A 48 -6.77 -2.54 8.85
N LEU A 49 -7.39 -3.72 8.86
CA LEU A 49 -6.98 -4.83 8.01
C LEU A 49 -7.34 -4.55 6.55
N LEU A 50 -6.34 -4.67 5.67
CA LEU A 50 -6.52 -4.55 4.23
C LEU A 50 -6.83 -5.89 3.57
N SER A 51 -7.68 -5.83 2.56
CA SER A 51 -8.10 -6.97 1.74
C SER A 51 -7.75 -6.77 0.27
N PRO A 52 -7.55 -7.86 -0.51
CA PRO A 52 -7.50 -7.76 -1.96
C PRO A 52 -8.76 -7.09 -2.51
N GLY A 53 -8.60 -6.13 -3.42
CA GLY A 53 -9.68 -5.31 -3.96
C GLY A 53 -9.73 -3.89 -3.38
N ASP A 54 -9.13 -3.65 -2.22
CA ASP A 54 -9.06 -2.30 -1.64
C ASP A 54 -8.28 -1.34 -2.54
N ILE A 55 -8.73 -0.09 -2.59
CA ILE A 55 -8.09 1.00 -3.33
C ILE A 55 -7.36 1.91 -2.36
N LEU A 56 -6.09 2.20 -2.64
CA LEU A 56 -5.29 3.16 -1.89
C LEU A 56 -5.19 4.44 -2.69
N SER A 57 -5.86 5.48 -2.21
CA SER A 57 -5.80 6.81 -2.83
C SER A 57 -4.83 7.69 -2.05
N PRO A 58 -3.92 8.39 -2.72
CA PRO A 58 -2.85 9.11 -2.04
C PRO A 58 -3.37 10.32 -1.29
N LEU A 59 -2.71 10.62 -0.18
CA LEU A 59 -2.85 11.85 0.57
C LEU A 59 -1.51 12.62 0.49
N GLN A 60 -0.79 12.73 1.60
CA GLN A 60 0.52 13.37 1.71
C GLN A 60 1.48 12.46 2.48
N ASP A 61 2.79 12.70 2.39
CA ASP A 61 3.80 12.05 3.25
C ASP A 61 3.74 10.50 3.25
N ALA A 62 3.52 9.91 2.07
CA ALA A 62 3.33 8.47 1.86
C ALA A 62 2.13 7.86 2.61
N GLN A 63 1.19 8.69 3.04
CA GLN A 63 -0.10 8.29 3.59
C GLN A 63 -1.13 8.13 2.47
N TYR A 64 -1.98 7.12 2.62
CA TYR A 64 -3.06 6.79 1.69
C TYR A 64 -4.35 6.60 2.46
N CYS A 65 -5.48 7.03 1.89
CA CYS A 65 -6.79 6.60 2.37
C CYS A 65 -7.22 5.30 1.67
N ILE A 66 -7.97 4.49 2.41
CA ILE A 66 -8.45 3.19 1.97
C ILE A 66 -9.86 3.37 1.42
N ASN A 67 -10.12 2.88 0.20
CA ASN A 67 -11.40 2.97 -0.49
C ASN A 67 -11.97 4.40 -0.55
N ARG A 68 -11.08 5.40 -0.65
CA ARG A 68 -11.40 6.84 -0.65
C ARG A 68 -12.03 7.36 0.65
N GLU A 69 -12.06 6.53 1.71
CA GLU A 69 -12.54 6.91 3.03
C GLU A 69 -11.44 7.64 3.81
N LYS A 70 -11.52 8.97 3.89
CA LYS A 70 -10.44 9.82 4.45
C LYS A 70 -10.10 9.53 5.92
N HIS A 71 -10.99 8.91 6.67
CA HIS A 71 -10.78 8.53 8.07
C HIS A 71 -10.05 7.18 8.20
N GLN A 72 -10.07 6.36 7.15
CA GLN A 72 -9.40 5.06 7.10
C GLN A 72 -8.10 5.21 6.33
N THR A 73 -6.97 5.23 7.05
CA THR A 73 -5.68 5.52 6.43
C THR A 73 -4.61 4.51 6.78
N LEU A 74 -3.62 4.42 5.90
CA LEU A 74 -2.38 3.71 6.14
C LEU A 74 -1.21 4.58 5.74
N LYS A 75 -0.04 4.30 6.31
CA LYS A 75 1.23 4.92 5.92
C LYS A 75 2.17 3.87 5.39
N ILE A 76 2.63 4.06 4.15
CA ILE A 76 3.67 3.22 3.56
C ILE A 76 4.99 3.56 4.25
N VAL A 77 5.67 2.56 4.81
CA VAL A 77 6.98 2.71 5.46
C VAL A 77 8.12 2.30 4.56
N ASP A 78 7.87 1.35 3.66
CA ASP A 78 8.82 0.91 2.65
C ASP A 78 8.09 0.36 1.42
N ALA A 79 8.70 0.49 0.25
CA ALA A 79 8.15 0.02 -1.00
C ALA A 79 9.25 -0.42 -1.96
N ARG A 80 9.02 -1.53 -2.67
CA ARG A 80 9.97 -2.10 -3.62
C ARG A 80 9.25 -2.77 -4.78
N CYS A 81 9.96 -3.03 -5.88
CA CYS A 81 9.40 -3.75 -7.02
C CYS A 81 8.93 -5.14 -6.60
N TYR A 82 7.82 -5.60 -7.17
CA TYR A 82 7.33 -6.94 -6.90
C TYR A 82 8.23 -8.01 -7.53
N SER A 83 8.59 -9.01 -6.73
CA SER A 83 8.99 -10.33 -7.20
C SER A 83 8.27 -11.39 -6.39
N CYS A 84 8.10 -12.59 -6.97
CA CYS A 84 7.46 -13.70 -6.26
C CYS A 84 8.27 -14.09 -5.02
N ASP A 85 9.59 -14.12 -5.15
CA ASP A 85 10.51 -14.54 -4.10
C ASP A 85 10.49 -13.56 -2.92
N GLU A 86 10.48 -12.25 -3.18
CA GLU A 86 10.40 -11.24 -2.10
C GLU A 86 9.06 -11.31 -1.37
N TRP A 87 7.96 -11.50 -2.09
CA TRP A 87 6.65 -11.69 -1.47
C TRP A 87 6.65 -12.90 -0.53
N GLN A 88 7.19 -14.03 -1.00
CA GLN A 88 7.29 -15.24 -0.18
C GLN A 88 8.21 -15.02 1.02
N ARG A 89 9.36 -14.37 0.85
CA ARG A 89 10.31 -14.05 1.93
C ARG A 89 9.66 -13.24 3.04
N LEU A 90 8.86 -12.22 2.69
CA LEU A 90 8.22 -11.33 3.64
C LEU A 90 6.99 -11.94 4.31
N THR A 91 6.31 -12.87 3.65
CA THR A 91 5.05 -13.49 4.14
C THR A 91 5.23 -14.90 4.68
N ARG A 92 6.47 -15.42 4.69
CA ARG A 92 6.77 -16.75 5.21
C ARG A 92 6.34 -16.84 6.67
N LYS A 93 5.44 -17.77 6.96
CA LYS A 93 5.08 -18.08 8.34
C LYS A 93 6.35 -18.55 9.07
N PRO A 94 6.63 -18.04 10.28
CA PRO A 94 7.65 -18.66 11.10
C PRO A 94 7.21 -20.11 11.37
N SER A 95 8.10 -21.05 11.07
CA SER A 95 8.01 -22.48 11.43
C SER A 95 7.93 -22.66 12.94
#